data_AF-A0ABD4WVJ2-F1
#
_entry.id   AF-A0ABD4WVJ2-F1
#
_cell.length_a   1.000
_cell.length_b   1.000
_cell.length_c   1.000
_cell.angle_alpha   90.00
_cell.angle_beta   90.00
_cell.angle_gamma   90.00
#
_symmetry.space_group_name_H-M   'P 1'
#
loop_
_entity.id
_entity.type
_entity.pdbx_description
1 polymer ?
#
loop_
_entity_poly.entity_id
_entity_poly.type
_entity_poly.pdbx_seq_one_letter_code
_entity_poly.pdbx_strand_id
1 'polypeptide(L)'
;MGISKENKPILLTVILLAAAFVVFFANWLFPQNSIFPNETGDLTIPLWLFFAIDAGFIVALVLGVRTKKPSVVWFSIIANSIFFILLSGLIFLLAIANGISEP
;
A
#
# COMPACT_ATOMS: atom_id res chain seq x y z
N MET A 1 20.86 -16.58 3.98
CA MET A 1 20.03 -16.64 5.21
C MET A 1 18.59 -16.81 4.79
N GLY A 2 17.96 -17.96 5.07
CA GLY A 2 16.55 -18.20 4.73
C GLY A 2 15.63 -17.46 5.69
N ILE A 3 14.66 -16.71 5.16
CA ILE A 3 13.61 -16.06 5.96
C ILE A 3 12.82 -17.16 6.69
N SER A 4 12.83 -17.14 8.02
CA SER A 4 12.02 -18.08 8.80
C SER A 4 10.54 -17.92 8.44
N LYS A 5 9.78 -19.03 8.37
CA LYS A 5 8.34 -19.01 8.01
C LYS A 5 7.52 -18.02 8.84
N GLU A 6 7.99 -17.69 10.04
CA GLU A 6 7.35 -16.81 11.00
C GLU A 6 7.54 -15.33 10.69
N ASN A 7 8.57 -14.94 9.93
CA ASN A 7 8.84 -13.55 9.56
C ASN A 7 8.24 -13.15 8.21
N LYS A 8 7.56 -14.09 7.53
CA LYS A 8 6.88 -13.83 6.25
C LYS A 8 5.88 -12.66 6.30
N PRO A 9 5.06 -12.48 7.35
CA PRO A 9 4.12 -11.36 7.41
C PRO A 9 4.86 -10.02 7.46
N ILE A 10 5.94 -9.94 8.23
CA ILE A 10 6.77 -8.73 8.35
C ILE A 10 7.37 -8.37 7.00
N LEU A 11 7.95 -9.36 6.31
CA LEU A 11 8.53 -9.14 4.98
C LEU A 11 7.47 -8.63 3.98
N LEU A 12 6.27 -9.19 4.04
CA LEU A 12 5.18 -8.79 3.16
C LEU A 12 4.73 -7.34 3.45
N THR A 13 4.61 -6.95 4.72
CA THR A 13 4.34 -5.56 5.11
C THR A 13 5.43 -4.60 4.61
N VAL A 14 6.71 -4.99 4.69
CA VAL A 14 7.82 -4.17 4.18
C VAL A 14 7.78 -4.03 2.65
N ILE A 15 7.47 -5.11 1.93
CA ILE A 15 7.31 -5.08 0.48
C ILE A 15 6.15 -4.18 0.06
N LEU A 16 5.00 -4.29 0.76
CA LEU A 16 3.83 -3.44 0.50
C LEU A 16 4.12 -1.97 0.78
N LEU A 17 4.86 -1.67 1.86
CA LEU A 17 5.29 -0.32 2.17
C LEU A 17 6.21 0.25 1.08
N ALA A 18 7.19 -0.54 0.62
CA ALA A 18 8.07 -0.14 -0.47
C ALA A 18 7.29 0.08 -1.77
N ALA A 19 6.32 -0.79 -2.08
CA ALA A 19 5.45 -0.64 -3.24
C ALA A 19 4.59 0.64 -3.15
N ALA A 20 4.00 0.92 -2.00
CA ALA A 20 3.24 2.16 -1.76
C ALA A 20 4.11 3.40 -1.99
N PHE A 21 5.35 3.37 -1.49
CA PHE A 21 6.30 4.46 -1.66
C PHE A 21 6.68 4.65 -3.13
N VAL A 22 6.93 3.56 -3.87
CA VAL A 22 7.24 3.61 -5.30
C VAL A 22 6.06 4.17 -6.09
N VAL A 23 4.82 3.74 -5.81
CA VAL A 23 3.62 4.28 -6.50
C VAL A 23 3.46 5.77 -6.20
N PHE A 24 3.64 6.20 -4.95
CA PHE A 24 3.52 7.60 -4.56
C PHE A 24 4.59 8.50 -5.19
N PHE A 25 5.85 8.04 -5.23
CA PHE A 25 6.96 8.79 -5.80
C PHE A 25 7.25 8.45 -7.28
N ALA A 26 6.35 7.71 -7.94
CA ALA A 26 6.55 7.24 -9.31
C ALA A 26 6.84 8.40 -10.29
N ASN A 27 6.19 9.55 -10.11
CA ASN A 27 6.42 10.74 -10.94
C ASN A 27 7.83 11.31 -10.80
N TRP A 28 8.39 11.29 -9.59
CA TRP A 28 9.76 11.77 -9.33
C TRP A 28 10.82 10.75 -9.78
N LEU A 29 10.55 9.46 -9.60
CA LEU A 29 11.48 8.38 -9.94
C LEU A 29 11.50 8.07 -11.45
N PHE A 30 10.36 8.18 -12.12
CA PHE A 30 10.19 7.81 -13.53
C PHE A 30 9.44 8.91 -14.29
N PRO A 31 10.06 10.08 -14.52
CA PRO A 31 9.41 11.24 -15.14
C PRO A 31 8.93 11.00 -16.58
N GLN A 32 9.45 9.98 -17.27
CA GLN A 32 9.03 9.60 -18.64
C GLN A 32 7.90 8.56 -18.67
N ASN A 33 7.58 7.93 -17.54
CA ASN A 33 6.61 6.83 -17.46
C ASN A 33 5.73 6.99 -16.22
N SER A 34 5.32 8.24 -15.95
CA SER A 34 4.63 8.64 -14.73
C SER A 34 3.28 7.92 -14.62
N ILE A 35 3.12 7.14 -13.56
CA ILE A 35 1.84 6.48 -13.22
C ILE A 35 0.82 7.52 -12.73
N PHE A 36 1.31 8.62 -12.17
CA PHE A 36 0.49 9.80 -11.89
C PHE A 36 0.29 10.61 -13.19
N PRO A 37 -0.93 11.11 -13.43
CA PRO A 37 -1.24 11.85 -14.64
C PRO A 37 -0.50 13.20 -14.63
N ASN A 38 0.46 13.37 -15.53
CA ASN A 38 1.14 14.65 -15.74
C ASN A 38 0.36 15.56 -16.72
N GLU A 39 -0.54 14.99 -17.54
CA GLU A 39 -1.19 15.74 -18.64
C GLU A 39 -2.73 15.61 -18.71
N THR A 40 -3.34 14.53 -18.19
CA THR A 40 -4.79 14.28 -18.31
C THR A 40 -5.58 14.39 -17.00
N GLY A 41 -4.93 14.54 -15.84
CA GLY A 41 -5.60 14.56 -14.53
C GLY A 41 -6.20 13.22 -14.06
N ASP A 42 -6.10 12.16 -14.86
CA ASP A 42 -6.67 10.83 -14.58
C ASP A 42 -5.89 10.07 -13.48
N LEU A 43 -6.47 10.03 -12.28
CA LEU A 43 -5.94 9.34 -11.10
C LEU A 43 -6.46 7.90 -10.99
N THR A 44 -7.18 7.38 -11.98
CA THR A 44 -7.78 6.03 -11.94
C THR A 44 -6.74 4.93 -11.77
N ILE A 45 -5.64 4.98 -12.54
CA ILE A 45 -4.55 4.00 -12.45
C ILE A 45 -3.89 3.99 -11.06
N PRO A 46 -3.42 5.14 -10.51
CA PRO A 46 -2.85 5.16 -9.18
C PRO A 46 -3.87 4.78 -8.09
N LEU A 47 -5.15 5.11 -8.25
CA LEU A 47 -6.23 4.67 -7.35
C LEU A 47 -6.33 3.14 -7.27
N TRP A 48 -6.41 2.45 -8.41
CA TRP A 48 -6.46 0.99 -8.43
C TRP A 48 -5.19 0.34 -7.86
N LEU A 49 -4.02 0.93 -8.10
CA LEU A 49 -2.76 0.46 -7.53
C LEU A 49 -2.73 0.60 -6.00
N PHE A 50 -3.10 1.77 -5.47
CA PHE A 50 -3.19 1.95 -4.02
C PHE A 50 -4.24 1.04 -3.40
N PHE A 51 -5.39 0.84 -4.05
CA PHE A 51 -6.41 -0.09 -3.58
C PHE A 51 -5.90 -1.54 -3.51
N ALA A 52 -5.13 -1.98 -4.52
CA ALA A 52 -4.50 -3.30 -4.52
C ALA A 52 -3.47 -3.46 -3.39
N ILE A 53 -2.69 -2.42 -3.10
CA ILE A 53 -1.74 -2.40 -1.98
C ILE A 53 -2.49 -2.44 -0.64
N ASP A 54 -3.61 -1.72 -0.54
CA ASP A 54 -4.44 -1.67 0.67
C ASP A 54 -5.04 -3.06 1.00
N ALA A 55 -5.56 -3.75 -0.02
CA ALA A 55 -5.96 -5.15 0.09
C ALA A 55 -4.78 -6.05 0.51
N GLY A 56 -3.58 -5.76 0.01
CA GLY A 56 -2.34 -6.39 0.42
C GLY A 56 -2.09 -6.28 1.93
N PHE A 57 -2.30 -5.11 2.54
CA PHE A 57 -2.14 -4.92 3.99
C PHE A 57 -3.13 -5.76 4.80
N ILE A 58 -4.37 -5.93 4.32
CA ILE A 58 -5.34 -6.85 4.92
C ILE A 58 -4.82 -8.29 4.87
N VAL A 59 -4.33 -8.74 3.71
CA VAL A 59 -3.76 -10.09 3.57
C VAL A 59 -2.55 -10.28 4.49
N ALA A 60 -1.68 -9.28 4.59
CA ALA A 60 -0.53 -9.26 5.49
C ALA A 60 -0.95 -9.41 6.95
N LEU A 61 -2.01 -8.70 7.35
CA LEU A 61 -2.58 -8.77 8.69
C LEU A 61 -3.15 -10.16 8.98
N VAL A 62 -3.95 -10.73 8.07
CA VAL A 62 -4.52 -12.08 8.22
C VAL A 62 -3.42 -13.13 8.35
N LEU A 63 -2.33 -13.02 7.58
CA LEU A 63 -1.17 -13.92 7.68
C LEU A 63 -0.38 -13.71 8.98
N GLY A 64 -0.26 -12.46 9.43
CA GLY A 64 0.43 -12.07 10.65
C GLY A 64 -0.23 -12.60 11.91
N VAL A 65 -1.55 -12.47 12.01
CA VAL A 65 -2.33 -12.94 13.17
C VAL A 65 -2.31 -14.47 13.30
N ARG A 66 -2.11 -15.20 12.19
CA ARG A 66 -1.99 -16.67 12.19
C ARG A 66 -0.64 -17.19 12.72
N THR A 67 0.30 -16.31 13.05
CA THR A 67 1.61 -16.73 13.60
C THR A 67 1.54 -17.08 15.09
N LYS A 68 2.34 -18.07 15.52
CA LYS A 68 2.39 -18.50 16.94
C LYS A 68 3.21 -17.57 17.84
N LYS A 69 3.87 -16.56 17.26
CA LYS A 69 4.75 -15.63 17.97
C LYS A 69 3.98 -14.35 18.32
N PRO A 70 3.70 -14.07 19.61
CA PRO A 70 2.88 -12.92 20.00
C PRO A 70 3.47 -11.59 19.52
N SER A 71 4.80 -11.45 19.50
CA SER A 71 5.47 -10.25 18.98
C SER A 71 5.15 -9.98 17.50
N VAL A 72 5.12 -11.02 16.66
CA VAL A 72 4.82 -10.90 15.22
C VAL A 72 3.35 -10.58 15.00
N VAL A 73 2.46 -11.16 15.82
CA VAL A 73 1.03 -10.87 15.81
C VAL A 73 0.77 -9.40 16.14
N TRP A 74 1.30 -8.90 17.25
CA TRP A 74 1.11 -7.50 17.66
C TRP A 74 1.69 -6.52 16.64
N PHE A 75 2.90 -6.80 16.12
CA PHE A 75 3.49 -6.00 15.04
C PHE A 75 2.56 -5.97 13.81
N SER A 76 2.05 -7.13 13.40
CA SER A 76 1.20 -7.23 12.21
C SER A 76 -0.13 -6.51 12.39
N ILE A 77 -0.74 -6.56 13.58
CA ILE A 77 -1.97 -5.82 13.86
C ILE A 77 -1.68 -4.32 13.80
N ILE A 78 -0.69 -3.84 14.54
CA ILE A 78 -0.41 -2.40 14.66
C ILE A 78 0.03 -1.83 13.30
N ALA A 79 1.07 -2.41 12.69
CA ALA A 79 1.66 -1.88 11.46
C ALA A 79 0.66 -1.92 10.30
N ASN A 80 0.06 -3.09 10.01
CA ASN A 80 -0.83 -3.21 8.86
C ASN A 80 -2.12 -2.40 9.06
N SER A 81 -2.66 -2.28 10.29
CA SER A 81 -3.84 -1.45 10.53
C SER A 81 -3.54 0.03 10.35
N ILE A 82 -2.39 0.52 10.84
CA ILE A 82 -1.99 1.92 10.64
C ILE A 82 -1.80 2.22 9.15
N PHE A 83 -1.08 1.37 8.43
CA PHE A 83 -0.86 1.55 7.00
C PHE A 83 -2.15 1.44 6.20
N PHE A 84 -3.04 0.52 6.55
CA PHE A 84 -4.36 0.42 5.95
C PHE A 84 -5.17 1.70 6.12
N ILE A 85 -5.29 2.22 7.36
CA ILE A 85 -6.05 3.46 7.62
C ILE A 85 -5.43 4.66 6.86
N LEU A 86 -4.10 4.78 6.88
CA LEU A 86 -3.41 5.86 6.16
C LEU A 86 -3.62 5.76 4.65
N LEU A 87 -3.46 4.57 4.07
CA LEU A 87 -3.59 4.35 2.63
C LEU A 87 -5.04 4.49 2.17
N SER A 88 -6.00 3.93 2.91
CA SER A 88 -7.43 4.15 2.72
C SER A 88 -7.79 5.64 2.75
N GLY A 89 -7.22 6.40 3.71
CA GLY A 89 -7.39 7.85 3.76
C GLY A 89 -6.85 8.54 2.51
N LEU A 90 -5.64 8.19 2.09
CA LEU A 90 -5.04 8.73 0.85
C LEU A 90 -5.87 8.38 -0.39
N ILE A 91 -6.33 7.14 -0.52
CA ILE A 91 -7.22 6.67 -1.60
C ILE A 91 -8.49 7.52 -1.62
N PHE A 92 -9.10 7.78 -0.47
CA PHE A 92 -10.30 8.61 -0.40
C PHE A 92 -10.04 10.05 -0.88
N LEU A 93 -8.92 10.66 -0.47
CA LEU A 93 -8.53 11.98 -0.98
C LEU A 93 -8.26 11.96 -2.50
N LEU A 94 -7.57 10.93 -3.00
CA LEU A 94 -7.29 10.76 -4.43
C LEU A 94 -8.57 10.53 -5.25
N ALA A 95 -9.53 9.78 -4.70
CA ALA A 95 -10.82 9.54 -5.34
C ALA A 95 -11.66 10.82 -5.45
N ILE A 96 -11.67 11.64 -4.40
CA ILE A 96 -12.28 12.97 -4.45
C ILE A 96 -11.56 13.85 -5.48
N ALA A 97 -10.22 13.85 -5.47
CA ALA A 97 -9.45 14.61 -6.44
C ALA A 97 -9.78 14.15 -7.88
N ASN A 98 -9.89 12.85 -8.14
CA ASN A 98 -10.27 12.31 -9.44
C ASN A 98 -11.69 12.73 -9.85
N GLY A 99 -12.66 12.58 -8.94
CA GLY A 99 -14.06 12.94 -9.21
C GLY A 99 -14.31 14.44 -9.36
N ILE A 100 -13.39 15.29 -8.89
CA ILE A 100 -13.39 16.74 -9.17
C ILE A 100 -12.64 17.06 -10.47
N SER A 101 -11.68 16.22 -10.88
CA SER A 101 -10.85 16.42 -12.06
C SER A 101 -11.52 15.94 -13.36
N GLU A 102 -12.40 14.95 -13.28
CA GLU A 102 -13.26 14.52 -14.38
C GLU A 102 -14.48 15.46 -14.52
N PRO A 103 -14.68 16.12 -15.69
CA PRO A 103 -15.76 17.10 -15.91
C PRO A 103 -17.16 16.48 -16.12
#